data_AF-A0A538BVW6-F1
#
_entry.id   AF-A0A538BVW6-F1
#
_cell.length_a   1.000
_cell.length_b   1.000
_cell.length_c   1.000
_cell.angle_alpha   90.00
_cell.angle_beta   90.00
_cell.angle_gamma   90.00
#
_symmetry.space_group_name_H-M   'P 1'
#
loop_
_entity.id
_entity.type
_entity.pdbx_description
1 polymer ?
#
loop_
_entity_poly.entity_id
_entity_poly.type
_entity_poly.pdbx_seq_one_letter_code
_entity_poly.pdbx_strand_id
1 'polypeptide(L)'
;MAEQEPPQDEVGEAEFAARLEEELKRLKISDVLVQTLYTISSLGYHKLGTDHRDLPQARLAIDSLRALLPVLKDAAPAEVVRDFEQVVANMQLAYAAAVKEAEPAEPKPAEAEPPPAAEDLEPVDDEELGGGG
;
A
#
# COMPACT_ATOMS: atom_id res chain seq x y z
N MET A 1 -58.34 -8.23 35.79
CA MET A 1 -57.08 -8.45 35.05
C MET A 1 -56.39 -7.11 35.03
N ALA A 2 -55.27 -6.95 35.73
CA ALA A 2 -54.50 -5.71 35.67
C ALA A 2 -53.60 -5.81 34.43
N GLU A 3 -53.84 -4.95 33.46
CA GLU A 3 -52.97 -4.74 32.32
C GLU A 3 -51.63 -4.23 32.88
N GLN A 4 -50.59 -5.05 32.85
CA GLN A 4 -49.24 -4.62 33.18
C GLN A 4 -48.75 -3.81 31.98
N GLU A 5 -48.73 -2.49 32.14
CA GLU A 5 -48.09 -1.58 31.20
C GLU A 5 -46.60 -1.99 31.09
N PRO A 6 -46.07 -2.16 29.87
CA PRO A 6 -44.69 -2.60 29.69
C PRO A 6 -43.73 -1.59 30.34
N PRO A 7 -42.59 -2.05 30.91
CA PRO A 7 -41.61 -1.17 31.51
C PRO A 7 -41.11 -0.13 30.49
N GLN A 8 -40.92 1.10 30.93
CA GLN A 8 -40.59 2.25 30.06
C GLN A 8 -39.31 2.05 29.24
N ASP A 9 -38.37 1.25 29.74
CA ASP A 9 -37.12 0.90 29.05
C ASP A 9 -37.36 0.04 27.80
N GLU A 10 -38.30 -0.92 27.86
CA GLU A 10 -38.63 -1.80 26.72
C GLU A 10 -39.34 -1.03 25.60
N VAL A 11 -40.16 -0.03 25.95
CA VAL A 11 -40.82 0.85 24.97
C VAL A 11 -39.79 1.72 24.25
N GLY A 12 -38.80 2.26 24.96
CA GLY A 12 -37.71 3.05 24.38
C GLY A 12 -36.80 2.25 23.45
N GLU A 13 -36.46 1.00 23.82
CA GLU A 13 -35.67 0.10 22.99
C GLU A 13 -36.43 -0.31 21.71
N ALA A 14 -37.72 -0.62 21.83
CA ALA A 14 -38.58 -0.94 20.69
C ALA A 14 -38.73 0.24 19.72
N GLU A 15 -38.89 1.46 20.23
CA GLU A 15 -38.98 2.67 19.41
C GLU A 15 -37.66 2.95 18.68
N PHE A 16 -36.52 2.78 19.37
CA PHE A 16 -35.19 2.91 18.76
C PHE A 16 -34.97 1.87 17.66
N ALA A 17 -35.32 0.60 17.91
CA ALA A 17 -35.21 -0.47 16.93
C ALA A 17 -36.05 -0.20 15.68
N ALA A 18 -37.30 0.26 15.85
CA ALA A 18 -38.18 0.61 14.74
C ALA A 18 -37.60 1.75 13.89
N ARG A 19 -37.08 2.81 14.53
CA ARG A 19 -36.40 3.92 13.83
C ARG A 19 -35.16 3.45 13.07
N LEU A 20 -34.34 2.60 13.68
CA LEU A 20 -33.15 2.04 13.03
C LEU A 20 -33.51 1.19 11.82
N GLU A 21 -34.56 0.36 11.92
CA GLU A 21 -35.04 -0.47 10.82
C GLU A 21 -35.52 0.39 9.62
N GLU A 22 -36.23 1.48 9.90
CA GLU A 22 -36.66 2.42 8.85
C GLU A 22 -35.48 3.08 8.13
N GLU A 23 -34.44 3.48 8.86
CA GLU A 23 -33.24 4.07 8.27
C GLU A 23 -32.46 3.03 7.44
N LEU A 24 -32.31 1.80 7.93
CA LEU A 24 -31.66 0.71 7.20
C LEU A 24 -32.39 0.38 5.90
N LYS A 25 -33.74 0.46 5.88
CA LYS A 25 -34.54 0.28 4.65
C LYS A 25 -34.31 1.36 3.60
N ARG A 26 -33.94 2.57 4.02
CA ARG A 26 -33.69 3.71 3.11
C ARG A 26 -32.26 3.73 2.59
N LEU A 27 -31.32 3.10 3.30
CA LEU A 27 -29.91 3.09 2.94
C LEU A 27 -29.67 2.29 1.65
N LYS A 28 -29.03 2.93 0.67
CA LYS A 28 -28.67 2.26 -0.58
C LYS A 28 -27.31 1.60 -0.46
N ILE A 29 -27.19 0.40 -1.04
CA ILE A 29 -25.92 -0.32 -1.13
C ILE A 29 -24.89 0.50 -1.91
N SER A 30 -25.30 1.23 -2.96
CA SER A 30 -24.41 2.10 -3.73
C SER A 30 -23.78 3.20 -2.88
N ASP A 31 -24.53 3.82 -1.96
CA ASP A 31 -24.01 4.85 -1.07
C ASP A 31 -22.96 4.28 -0.11
N VAL A 32 -23.21 3.08 0.43
CA VAL A 32 -22.25 2.36 1.30
C VAL A 32 -20.98 1.98 0.53
N LEU A 33 -21.13 1.51 -0.71
CA LEU A 33 -20.00 1.16 -1.55
C LEU A 33 -19.16 2.38 -1.91
N VAL A 34 -19.78 3.52 -2.25
CA VAL A 34 -19.08 4.79 -2.49
C VAL A 34 -18.27 5.22 -1.26
N GLN A 35 -18.87 5.16 -0.06
CA GLN A 35 -18.16 5.46 1.18
C GLN A 35 -17.01 4.48 1.43
N THR A 36 -17.20 3.20 1.09
CA THR A 36 -16.17 2.17 1.21
C THR A 36 -15.00 2.43 0.28
N LEU A 37 -15.26 2.81 -0.98
CA LEU A 37 -14.21 3.19 -1.93
C LEU A 37 -13.41 4.40 -1.44
N TYR A 38 -14.07 5.39 -0.84
CA TYR A 38 -13.38 6.53 -0.24
C TYR A 38 -12.43 6.09 0.88
N THR A 39 -12.91 5.25 1.80
CA THR A 39 -12.11 4.69 2.90
C THR A 39 -10.92 3.89 2.37
N ILE A 40 -11.13 3.00 1.39
CA ILE A 40 -10.05 2.21 0.76
C ILE A 40 -9.03 3.12 0.08
N SER A 41 -9.49 4.16 -0.63
CA SER A 41 -8.61 5.11 -1.31
C SER A 41 -7.72 5.86 -0.32
N SER A 42 -8.31 6.40 0.75
CA SER A 42 -7.58 7.11 1.81
C SER A 42 -6.51 6.23 2.47
N LEU A 43 -6.90 5.02 2.87
CA LEU A 43 -5.97 4.05 3.46
C LEU A 43 -4.88 3.64 2.46
N GLY A 44 -5.24 3.41 1.20
CA GLY A 44 -4.30 3.04 0.15
C GLY A 44 -3.24 4.11 -0.10
N TYR A 45 -3.61 5.39 -0.13
CA TYR A 45 -2.63 6.49 -0.21
C TYR A 45 -1.72 6.53 1.01
N HIS A 46 -2.25 6.32 2.22
CA HIS A 46 -1.42 6.22 3.41
C HIS A 46 -0.40 5.07 3.33
N LYS A 47 -0.77 3.93 2.74
CA LYS A 47 0.16 2.79 2.53
C LYS A 47 1.18 3.03 1.42
N LEU A 48 0.96 4.00 0.54
CA LEU A 48 1.93 4.44 -0.47
C LEU A 48 2.94 5.46 0.08
N GLY A 49 2.63 6.15 1.18
CA GLY A 49 3.51 7.12 1.83
C GLY A 49 4.84 6.50 2.30
N THR A 50 5.87 7.32 2.46
CA THR A 50 7.23 6.89 2.86
C THR A 50 7.29 6.37 4.29
N ASP A 51 6.57 7.00 5.21
CA ASP A 51 6.71 6.74 6.65
C ASP A 51 6.04 5.42 7.09
N HIS A 52 5.01 5.00 6.35
CA HIS A 52 4.18 3.84 6.65
C HIS A 52 3.97 2.94 5.42
N ARG A 53 5.01 2.87 4.57
CA ARG A 53 4.95 2.17 3.29
C ARG A 53 4.64 0.68 3.48
N ASP A 54 3.59 0.22 2.81
CA ASP A 54 3.19 -1.18 2.75
C ASP A 54 2.66 -1.47 1.34
N LEU A 55 3.57 -1.88 0.45
CA LEU A 55 3.25 -2.12 -0.96
C LEU A 55 2.23 -3.25 -1.16
N PRO A 56 2.28 -4.39 -0.43
CA PRO A 56 1.21 -5.40 -0.49
C PRO A 56 -0.17 -4.83 -0.17
N GLN A 57 -0.31 -4.03 0.90
CA GLN A 57 -1.59 -3.41 1.25
C GLN A 57 -2.03 -2.33 0.24
N ALA A 58 -1.10 -1.53 -0.28
CA ALA A 58 -1.40 -0.56 -1.33
C ALA A 58 -1.90 -1.23 -2.62
N ARG A 59 -1.30 -2.36 -3.01
CA ARG A 59 -1.76 -3.17 -4.14
C ARG A 59 -3.15 -3.73 -3.90
N LEU A 60 -3.40 -4.26 -2.70
CA LEU A 60 -4.73 -4.75 -2.33
C LEU A 60 -5.80 -3.66 -2.43
N ALA A 61 -5.50 -2.44 -2.00
CA ALA A 61 -6.40 -1.30 -2.15
C ALA A 61 -6.70 -1.02 -3.63
N ILE A 62 -5.67 -0.93 -4.48
CA ILE A 62 -5.83 -0.70 -5.93
C ILE A 62 -6.68 -1.80 -6.58
N ASP A 63 -6.40 -3.07 -6.28
CA ASP A 63 -7.13 -4.20 -6.88
C ASP A 63 -8.59 -4.22 -6.41
N SER A 64 -8.85 -3.87 -5.15
CA SER A 64 -10.20 -3.75 -4.59
C SER A 64 -11.01 -2.64 -5.28
N LEU A 65 -10.41 -1.45 -5.45
CA LEU A 65 -11.07 -0.34 -6.16
C LEU A 65 -11.39 -0.72 -7.60
N ARG A 66 -10.46 -1.39 -8.30
CA ARG A 66 -10.65 -1.85 -9.69
C ARG A 66 -11.75 -2.90 -9.83
N ALA A 67 -11.91 -3.77 -8.83
CA ALA A 67 -12.95 -4.79 -8.83
C ALA A 67 -14.35 -4.21 -8.55
N LEU A 68 -14.43 -3.22 -7.66
CA LEU A 68 -15.70 -2.63 -7.22
C LEU A 68 -16.22 -1.54 -8.15
N LEU A 69 -15.35 -0.77 -8.81
CA LEU A 69 -15.76 0.32 -9.70
C LEU A 69 -16.71 -0.10 -10.83
N PRO A 70 -16.47 -1.22 -11.55
CA PRO A 70 -17.40 -1.70 -12.57
C PRO A 70 -18.80 -1.99 -12.03
N VAL A 71 -18.91 -2.44 -10.78
CA VAL A 71 -20.19 -2.75 -10.11
C VAL A 71 -21.02 -1.47 -9.87
N LEU A 72 -20.36 -0.32 -9.72
CA LEU A 72 -21.02 0.96 -9.45
C LEU A 72 -21.43 1.73 -10.71
N LYS A 73 -21.02 1.31 -11.91
CA LYS A 73 -21.27 2.05 -13.16
C LYS A 73 -22.74 2.39 -13.41
N ASP A 74 -23.64 1.47 -13.08
CA ASP A 74 -25.08 1.65 -13.29
C ASP A 74 -25.84 2.04 -12.01
N ALA A 75 -25.15 2.08 -10.87
CA ALA A 75 -25.76 2.26 -9.54
C ALA A 75 -25.37 3.57 -8.83
N ALA A 76 -24.29 4.23 -9.29
CA ALA A 76 -23.80 5.50 -8.77
C ALA A 76 -23.79 6.57 -9.87
N PRO A 77 -23.77 7.87 -9.52
CA PRO A 77 -23.63 8.95 -10.50
C PRO A 77 -22.34 8.80 -11.32
N ALA A 78 -22.44 9.03 -12.63
CA ALA A 78 -21.30 8.85 -13.56
C ALA A 78 -20.06 9.68 -13.17
N GLU A 79 -20.28 10.87 -12.62
CA GLU A 79 -19.22 11.75 -12.12
C GLU A 79 -18.43 11.10 -10.98
N VAL A 80 -19.13 10.48 -10.02
CA VAL A 80 -18.50 9.77 -8.89
C VAL A 80 -17.65 8.60 -9.39
N VAL A 81 -18.18 7.81 -10.34
CA VAL A 81 -17.46 6.68 -10.93
C VAL A 81 -16.18 7.16 -11.63
N ARG A 82 -16.28 8.21 -12.45
CA ARG A 82 -15.15 8.79 -13.17
C ARG A 82 -14.07 9.32 -12.20
N ASP A 83 -14.48 9.97 -11.12
CA ASP A 83 -13.54 10.52 -10.14
C ASP A 83 -12.76 9.39 -9.44
N PHE A 84 -13.40 8.26 -9.12
CA PHE A 84 -12.69 7.09 -8.60
C PHE A 84 -11.82 6.38 -9.64
N GLU A 85 -12.20 6.35 -10.92
CA GLU A 85 -11.32 5.86 -11.99
C GLU A 85 -10.03 6.68 -12.05
N GLN A 86 -10.11 8.01 -11.88
CA GLN A 86 -8.95 8.88 -11.78
C GLN A 86 -8.11 8.59 -10.52
N VAL A 87 -8.76 8.35 -9.37
CA VAL A 87 -8.06 7.96 -8.13
C VAL A 87 -7.27 6.67 -8.34
N VAL A 88 -7.86 5.65 -8.96
CA VAL A 88 -7.18 4.38 -9.26
C VAL A 88 -5.97 4.60 -10.16
N ALA A 89 -6.11 5.38 -11.24
CA ALA A 89 -5.00 5.68 -12.14
C ALA A 89 -3.84 6.37 -11.40
N ASN A 90 -4.15 7.36 -10.56
CA ASN A 90 -3.15 8.08 -9.76
C ASN A 90 -2.46 7.15 -8.76
N MET A 91 -3.21 6.29 -8.06
CA MET A 91 -2.65 5.32 -7.13
C MET A 91 -1.74 4.31 -7.84
N GLN A 92 -2.09 3.85 -9.03
CA GLN A 92 -1.26 2.94 -9.82
C GLN A 92 0.08 3.57 -10.21
N LEU A 93 0.07 4.85 -10.62
CA LEU A 93 1.29 5.59 -10.93
C LEU A 93 2.17 5.75 -9.67
N ALA A 94 1.58 6.15 -8.54
CA ALA A 94 2.29 6.29 -7.28
C ALA A 94 2.85 4.95 -6.79
N TYR A 95 2.10 3.86 -6.93
CA TYR A 95 2.55 2.51 -6.62
C TYR A 95 3.75 2.09 -7.48
N ALA A 96 3.67 2.31 -8.80
CA ALA A 96 4.78 1.98 -9.70
C ALA A 96 6.06 2.77 -9.37
N ALA A 97 5.94 4.05 -8.98
CA ALA A 97 7.06 4.83 -8.50
C ALA A 97 7.63 4.27 -7.18
N ALA A 98 6.76 3.96 -6.22
CA ALA A 98 7.17 3.43 -4.92
C ALA A 98 7.83 2.04 -5.02
N VAL A 99 7.43 1.21 -5.97
CA VAL A 99 8.08 -0.08 -6.28
C VAL A 99 9.51 0.16 -6.79
N LYS A 100 9.70 1.08 -7.74
CA LYS A 100 11.04 1.40 -8.27
C LYS A 100 11.98 1.96 -7.20
N GLU A 101 11.46 2.77 -6.29
CA GLU A 101 12.24 3.28 -5.15
C GLU A 101 12.61 2.20 -4.12
N ALA A 102 11.84 1.11 -4.05
CA ALA A 102 12.07 0.01 -3.12
C ALA A 102 13.01 -1.06 -3.68
N GLU A 103 13.29 -1.06 -4.99
CA GLU A 103 14.31 -1.94 -5.58
C GLU A 103 15.70 -1.49 -5.12
N PRO A 104 16.53 -2.41 -4.59
CA PRO A 104 17.90 -2.07 -4.27
C PRO A 104 18.61 -1.65 -5.56
N ALA A 105 19.29 -0.51 -5.53
CA ALA A 105 20.17 -0.10 -6.61
C ALA A 105 21.12 -1.27 -6.94
N GLU A 106 21.18 -1.67 -8.21
CA GLU A 106 22.15 -2.67 -8.67
C GLU A 106 23.53 -2.32 -8.10
N PRO A 107 24.28 -3.29 -7.55
CA PRO A 107 25.64 -3.01 -7.12
C PRO A 107 26.41 -2.51 -8.34
N LYS A 108 26.80 -1.23 -8.32
CA LYS A 108 27.77 -0.70 -9.29
C LYS A 108 28.95 -1.66 -9.31
N PRO A 109 29.48 -2.03 -10.50
CA PRO A 109 30.71 -2.80 -10.57
C PRO A 109 31.74 -2.08 -9.70
N ALA A 110 32.26 -2.77 -8.69
CA ALA A 110 33.36 -2.27 -7.90
C ALA A 110 34.46 -1.91 -8.90
N GLU A 111 34.75 -0.62 -8.98
CA GLU A 111 35.89 -0.10 -9.72
C GLU A 111 37.10 -0.85 -9.15
N ALA A 112 37.65 -1.75 -9.95
CA ALA A 112 38.76 -2.59 -9.52
C ALA A 112 39.88 -1.65 -9.07
N GLU A 113 40.16 -1.63 -7.76
CA GLU A 113 41.40 -1.05 -7.26
C GLU A 113 42.54 -1.68 -8.05
N PRO A 114 43.44 -0.87 -8.65
CA PRO A 114 44.62 -1.43 -9.29
C PRO A 114 45.39 -2.25 -8.25
N PRO A 115 45.93 -3.42 -8.62
CA PRO A 115 46.69 -4.24 -7.68
C PRO A 115 47.86 -3.40 -7.12
N PRO A 116 48.24 -3.60 -5.85
CA PRO A 116 49.37 -2.89 -5.27
C PRO A 116 50.61 -3.13 -6.14
N ALA A 117 51.28 -2.03 -6.50
CA ALA A 117 52.56 -2.09 -7.21
C ALA A 117 53.51 -2.99 -6.40
N ALA A 118 54.08 -3.98 -7.06
CA ALA A 118 55.15 -4.78 -6.49
C ALA A 118 56.29 -3.83 -6.12
N GLU A 119 56.49 -3.61 -4.82
CA GLU A 119 57.68 -2.94 -4.31
C GLU A 119 58.91 -3.78 -4.69
N ASP A 120 59.91 -3.06 -5.20
CA ASP A 120 61.26 -3.50 -5.55
C ASP A 120 61.75 -4.71 -4.74
N LEU A 121 61.89 -5.85 -5.42
CA LEU A 121 62.87 -6.84 -5.00
C LEU A 121 64.23 -6.33 -5.51
N GLU A 122 65.02 -5.77 -4.58
CA GLU A 122 66.43 -5.47 -4.85
C GLU A 122 67.13 -6.72 -5.42
N PRO A 123 67.97 -6.58 -6.46
CA PRO A 123 68.72 -7.71 -6.98
C PRO A 123 69.71 -8.19 -5.92
N VAL A 124 69.63 -9.46 -5.57
CA VAL A 124 70.69 -10.15 -4.85
C VAL A 124 71.92 -10.21 -5.77
N ASP A 125 73.00 -9.56 -5.35
CA ASP A 125 74.27 -9.59 -6.07
C ASP A 125 74.83 -11.03 -6.11
N ASP A 126 74.92 -11.56 -7.33
CA ASP A 126 75.64 -12.79 -7.69
C ASP A 126 77.15 -12.46 -7.82
N GLU A 127 77.87 -12.37 -6.71
CA GLU A 127 79.33 -12.42 -6.64
C GLU A 127 79.69 -12.86 -5.21
N GLU A 128 80.07 -14.11 -4.92
CA GLU A 128 81.46 -14.55 -5.05
C GLU A 128 81.52 -16.09 -4.94
N LEU A 129 81.74 -16.76 -6.08
CA LEU A 129 82.28 -18.12 -6.10
C LEU A 129 83.81 -18.05 -5.98
N GLY A 130 84.39 -18.74 -4.99
CA GLY A 130 85.81 -19.12 -5.03
C GLY A 130 86.42 -19.32 -3.65
N GLY A 131 86.51 -20.56 -3.15
CA GLY A 131 87.80 -21.27 -3.05
C GLY A 131 88.39 -21.08 -1.63
N GLY A 132 88.71 -22.10 -0.84
CA GLY A 132 89.39 -23.35 -1.12
C GLY A 132 90.55 -23.42 -0.11
N GLY A 133 90.75 -24.58 0.54
CA GLY A 133 91.88 -24.83 1.45
C GLY A 133 91.50 -25.53 2.74
#